data_AF-A0A7X9KQS8-F1
#
_entry.id   AF-A0A7X9KQS8-F1
#
_cell.length_a   1.000
_cell.length_b   1.000
_cell.length_c   1.000
_cell.angle_alpha   90.00
_cell.angle_beta   90.00
_cell.angle_gamma   90.00
#
_symmetry.space_group_name_H-M   'P 1'
#
loop_
_entity.id
_entity.type
_entity.pdbx_description
1 polymer ?
#
loop_
_entity_poly.entity_id
_entity_poly.type
_entity_poly.pdbx_seq_one_letter_code
_entity_poly.pdbx_strand_id
1 'polypeptide(L)'
;MKIHTAVKRFYFLFLLFSFTQNHAQVIEKIYKPYIATAQLYGFGNQQQLPIYTLNSKEPIQLEFDDLEGSLKSYYYTYVLCDYNWQPANLSTFDYIKGFTQNRITNYRYSSYALTRYTHYEAILPDANSLPVKSGNYLLKIFLNGDTSNLVFTKQMLVVDANSVVSAQVVQPLAPQYFKTHQRLDLSVLLPKDMNAFSAIQQVKAVILQNNRWDNAQRDVVASF
;
A
#
# COMPACT_ATOMS: atom_id res chain seq x y z
N MET A 1 12.57 -40.08 68.46
CA MET A 1 11.57 -39.38 67.62
C MET A 1 12.33 -38.70 66.48
N LYS A 2 12.21 -39.21 65.24
CA LYS A 2 12.95 -38.72 64.06
C LYS A 2 12.31 -37.42 63.57
N ILE A 3 13.09 -36.35 63.38
CA ILE A 3 12.64 -35.15 62.68
C ILE A 3 13.50 -35.01 61.42
N HIS A 4 12.86 -35.29 60.28
CA HIS A 4 13.43 -35.06 58.95
C HIS A 4 13.40 -33.57 58.64
N THR A 5 14.56 -32.99 58.32
CA THR A 5 14.64 -31.62 57.82
C THR A 5 14.67 -31.67 56.29
N ALA A 6 13.57 -31.28 55.66
CA ALA A 6 13.41 -31.28 54.21
C ALA A 6 14.16 -30.10 53.56
N VAL A 7 15.02 -30.42 52.59
CA VAL A 7 15.73 -29.46 51.74
C VAL A 7 14.72 -28.80 50.78
N LYS A 8 14.46 -27.50 50.93
CA LYS A 8 13.70 -26.72 49.94
C LYS A 8 14.63 -26.34 48.78
N ARG A 9 14.58 -27.07 47.67
CA ARG A 9 15.21 -26.70 46.40
C ARG A 9 14.39 -25.59 45.75
N PHE A 10 14.95 -24.38 45.69
CA PHE A 10 14.37 -23.24 45.01
C PHE A 10 14.75 -23.32 43.52
N TYR A 11 13.83 -23.75 42.66
CA TYR A 11 14.03 -23.74 41.21
C TYR A 11 13.75 -22.32 40.69
N PHE A 12 14.79 -21.56 40.38
CA PHE A 12 14.69 -20.27 39.70
C PHE A 12 14.42 -20.52 38.21
N LEU A 13 13.15 -20.40 37.80
CA LEU A 13 12.74 -20.51 36.41
C LEU A 13 13.14 -19.23 35.66
N PHE A 14 14.23 -19.27 34.90
CA PHE A 14 14.68 -18.16 34.07
C PHE A 14 13.78 -18.06 32.82
N LEU A 15 12.81 -17.16 32.85
CA LEU A 15 11.89 -16.90 31.73
C LEU A 15 12.62 -16.04 30.69
N LEU A 16 13.25 -16.69 29.71
CA LEU A 16 13.80 -16.04 28.51
C LEU A 16 12.65 -15.43 27.72
N PHE A 17 12.42 -14.13 27.91
CA PHE A 17 11.58 -13.32 27.05
C PHE A 17 12.29 -13.19 25.70
N SER A 18 12.00 -14.11 24.78
CA SER A 18 12.37 -13.96 23.38
C SER A 18 11.66 -12.71 22.86
N PHE A 19 12.38 -11.60 22.73
CA PHE A 19 11.93 -10.43 21.99
C PHE A 19 11.72 -10.87 20.54
N THR A 20 10.48 -11.18 20.17
CA THR A 20 10.09 -11.26 18.77
C THR A 20 10.16 -9.83 18.24
N GLN A 21 11.19 -9.55 17.45
CA GLN A 21 11.25 -8.35 16.63
C GLN A 21 10.06 -8.42 15.69
N ASN A 22 8.98 -7.70 16.03
CA ASN A 22 7.89 -7.45 15.10
C ASN A 22 8.50 -6.58 13.99
N HIS A 23 8.95 -7.20 12.91
CA HIS A 23 9.31 -6.47 11.70
C HIS A 23 8.04 -5.75 11.23
N ALA A 24 8.03 -4.42 11.37
CA ALA A 24 7.08 -3.60 10.64
C ALA A 24 7.21 -3.96 9.16
N GLN A 25 6.10 -4.36 8.55
CA GLN A 25 6.11 -4.72 7.13
C GLN A 25 6.35 -3.46 6.32
N VAL A 26 7.50 -3.41 5.65
CA VAL A 26 7.80 -2.37 4.67
C VAL A 26 6.96 -2.67 3.44
N ILE A 27 5.90 -1.87 3.23
CA ILE A 27 4.92 -2.09 2.16
C ILE A 27 5.55 -1.77 0.80
N GLU A 28 6.11 -0.57 0.64
CA GLU A 28 6.89 -0.19 -0.54
C GLU A 28 8.37 -0.40 -0.30
N LYS A 29 9.01 -1.21 -1.15
CA LYS A 29 10.43 -1.50 -1.03
C LYS A 29 11.05 -1.69 -2.40
N ILE A 30 12.27 -1.16 -2.58
CA ILE A 30 13.16 -1.51 -3.69
C ILE A 30 14.11 -2.61 -3.18
N TYR A 31 14.08 -3.77 -3.83
CA TYR A 31 14.89 -4.94 -3.47
C TYR A 31 16.20 -5.02 -4.25
N LYS A 32 16.23 -4.41 -5.45
CA LYS A 32 17.39 -4.45 -6.36
C LYS A 32 18.07 -3.08 -6.37
N PRO A 33 19.37 -2.98 -6.02
CA PRO A 33 20.04 -1.70 -5.82
C PRO A 33 20.25 -0.90 -7.11
N TYR A 34 20.17 -1.56 -8.27
CA TYR A 34 20.27 -0.91 -9.59
C TYR A 34 18.96 -0.23 -10.03
N ILE A 35 17.89 -0.34 -9.25
CA ILE A 35 16.62 0.33 -9.57
C ILE A 35 16.61 1.71 -8.94
N ALA A 36 16.37 2.72 -9.77
CA ALA A 36 16.19 4.10 -9.35
C ALA A 36 14.80 4.60 -9.75
N THR A 37 14.43 5.76 -9.18
CA THR A 37 13.29 6.59 -9.62
C THR A 37 11.96 5.83 -9.77
N ALA A 38 11.75 4.76 -8.99
CA ALA A 38 10.52 3.97 -9.05
C ALA A 38 9.32 4.75 -8.52
N GLN A 39 8.45 5.15 -9.44
CA GLN A 39 7.30 6.02 -9.21
C GLN A 39 6.01 5.37 -9.74
N LEU A 40 4.92 5.59 -9.01
CA LEU A 40 3.58 5.19 -9.42
C LEU A 40 2.62 6.33 -9.05
N TYR A 41 1.91 6.87 -10.03
CA TYR A 41 1.09 8.08 -9.87
C TYR A 41 -0.07 8.12 -10.86
N GLY A 42 -1.03 9.03 -10.65
CA GLY A 42 -2.12 9.26 -11.60
C GLY A 42 -1.59 9.79 -12.94
N PHE A 43 -2.08 9.26 -14.06
CA PHE A 43 -1.54 9.59 -15.38
C PHE A 43 -1.50 11.11 -15.65
N GLY A 44 -0.33 11.60 -16.10
CA GLY A 44 -0.10 13.02 -16.35
C GLY A 44 0.14 13.89 -15.10
N ASN A 45 0.10 13.33 -13.88
CA ASN A 45 0.35 14.07 -12.65
C ASN A 45 1.21 13.27 -11.65
N GLN A 46 2.52 13.50 -11.66
CA GLN A 46 3.50 12.83 -10.79
C GLN A 46 3.32 13.10 -9.29
N GLN A 47 2.53 14.11 -8.90
CA GLN A 47 2.26 14.45 -7.50
C GLN A 47 1.02 13.74 -6.95
N GLN A 48 0.20 13.15 -7.83
CA GLN A 48 -1.04 12.50 -7.45
C GLN A 48 -0.78 11.09 -6.90
N LEU A 49 -1.57 10.70 -5.90
CA LEU A 49 -1.60 9.32 -5.44
C LEU A 49 -2.00 8.36 -6.57
N PRO A 50 -1.46 7.13 -6.59
CA PRO A 50 -1.81 6.11 -7.56
C PRO A 50 -3.19 5.51 -7.26
N ILE A 51 -4.23 6.25 -7.64
CA ILE A 51 -5.64 5.87 -7.47
C ILE A 51 -6.21 5.52 -8.83
N TYR A 52 -6.73 4.30 -8.96
CA TYR A 52 -7.52 3.87 -10.11
C TYR A 52 -8.99 3.76 -9.70
N THR A 53 -9.87 4.47 -10.39
CA THR A 53 -11.32 4.33 -10.20
C THR A 53 -11.84 3.19 -11.08
N LEU A 54 -12.52 2.21 -10.49
CA LEU A 54 -13.07 1.06 -11.23
C LEU A 54 -13.94 1.53 -12.40
N ASN A 55 -13.78 0.86 -13.54
CA ASN A 55 -14.50 1.15 -14.80
C ASN A 55 -14.25 2.56 -15.37
N SER A 56 -13.35 3.36 -14.79
CA SER A 56 -12.95 4.63 -15.37
C SER A 56 -11.95 4.43 -16.52
N LYS A 57 -11.82 5.47 -17.34
CA LYS A 57 -10.79 5.56 -18.39
C LYS A 57 -9.52 6.27 -17.90
N GLU A 58 -9.43 6.57 -16.61
CA GLU A 58 -8.30 7.29 -16.01
C GLU A 58 -7.24 6.28 -15.57
N PRO A 59 -6.10 6.20 -16.28
CA PRO A 59 -5.07 5.25 -15.90
C PRO A 59 -4.14 5.85 -14.84
N ILE A 60 -3.30 4.99 -14.29
CA ILE A 60 -2.11 5.36 -13.53
C ILE A 60 -0.86 5.00 -14.35
N GLN A 61 0.26 5.63 -14.02
CA GLN A 61 1.52 5.47 -14.73
C GLN A 61 2.59 4.98 -13.76
N LEU A 62 3.24 3.88 -14.13
CA LEU A 62 4.43 3.34 -13.49
C LEU A 62 5.65 3.76 -14.30
N GLU A 63 6.66 4.31 -13.65
CA GLU A 63 7.97 4.61 -14.23
C GLU A 63 9.09 4.18 -13.29
N PHE A 64 10.19 3.68 -13.85
CA PHE A 64 11.42 3.41 -13.11
C PHE A 64 12.62 3.29 -14.05
N ASP A 65 13.81 3.49 -13.50
CA ASP A 65 15.07 3.36 -14.23
C ASP A 65 15.87 2.15 -13.74
N ASP A 66 16.39 1.36 -14.68
CA ASP A 66 17.39 0.32 -14.43
C ASP A 66 18.78 0.82 -14.79
N LEU A 67 19.59 1.09 -13.77
CA LEU A 67 20.93 1.67 -13.89
C LEU A 67 22.00 0.70 -14.43
N GLU A 68 21.69 -0.59 -14.61
CA GLU A 68 22.59 -1.50 -15.33
C GLU A 68 22.55 -1.26 -16.85
N GLY A 69 21.51 -0.57 -17.36
CA GLY A 69 21.42 -0.13 -18.76
C GLY A 69 21.22 -1.25 -19.79
N SER A 70 21.18 -2.51 -19.38
CA SER A 70 20.82 -3.64 -20.22
C SER A 70 19.30 -3.80 -20.34
N LEU A 71 18.82 -4.38 -21.44
CA LEU A 71 17.41 -4.79 -21.54
C LEU A 71 17.16 -6.03 -20.67
N LYS A 72 16.26 -5.90 -19.70
CA LYS A 72 15.71 -7.00 -18.90
C LYS A 72 14.21 -7.15 -19.12
N SER A 73 13.70 -8.34 -18.82
CA SER A 73 12.27 -8.65 -18.91
C SER A 73 11.60 -8.43 -17.56
N TYR A 74 11.08 -7.22 -17.36
CA TYR A 74 10.27 -6.88 -16.19
C TYR A 74 8.81 -7.29 -16.39
N TYR A 75 8.20 -7.76 -15.31
CA TYR A 75 6.80 -8.12 -15.22
C TYR A 75 6.17 -7.44 -14.02
N TYR A 76 4.85 -7.25 -14.07
CA TYR A 76 4.07 -6.78 -12.94
C TYR A 76 2.87 -7.68 -12.65
N THR A 77 2.40 -7.63 -11.40
CA THR A 77 1.14 -8.23 -10.94
C THR A 77 0.52 -7.36 -9.85
N TYR A 78 -0.78 -7.55 -9.62
CA TYR A 78 -1.53 -6.90 -8.55
C TYR A 78 -1.78 -7.88 -7.40
N VAL A 79 -1.51 -7.46 -6.16
CA VAL A 79 -1.89 -8.22 -4.97
C VAL A 79 -2.91 -7.40 -4.20
N LEU A 80 -4.15 -7.88 -4.14
CA LEU A 80 -5.18 -7.26 -3.31
C LEU A 80 -4.79 -7.39 -1.83
N CYS A 81 -4.93 -6.30 -1.08
CA CYS A 81 -4.58 -6.20 0.32
C CYS A 81 -5.76 -5.71 1.16
N ASP A 82 -5.74 -6.07 2.44
CA ASP A 82 -6.68 -5.57 3.44
C ASP A 82 -6.32 -4.15 3.93
N TYR A 83 -7.07 -3.67 4.94
CA TYR A 83 -6.86 -2.38 5.60
C TYR A 83 -5.42 -2.18 6.13
N ASN A 84 -4.79 -3.27 6.58
CA ASN A 84 -3.46 -3.29 7.17
C ASN A 84 -2.37 -3.63 6.14
N TRP A 85 -2.70 -3.56 4.85
CA TRP A 85 -1.80 -3.91 3.74
C TRP A 85 -1.32 -5.37 3.76
N GLN A 86 -2.07 -6.26 4.43
CA GLN A 86 -1.83 -7.71 4.34
C GLN A 86 -2.49 -8.26 3.07
N PRO A 87 -1.85 -9.17 2.33
CA PRO A 87 -2.49 -9.84 1.20
C PRO A 87 -3.83 -10.45 1.59
N ALA A 88 -4.88 -10.13 0.82
CA ALA A 88 -6.20 -10.69 1.02
C ALA A 88 -6.18 -12.20 0.72
N ASN A 89 -6.92 -12.98 1.50
CA ASN A 89 -7.10 -14.41 1.26
C ASN A 89 -8.16 -14.65 0.17
N LEU A 90 -7.86 -14.21 -1.05
CA LEU A 90 -8.70 -14.34 -2.23
C LEU A 90 -7.87 -14.87 -3.41
N SER A 91 -8.52 -15.59 -4.31
CA SER A 91 -7.86 -16.03 -5.55
C SER A 91 -7.57 -14.82 -6.43
N THR A 92 -6.43 -14.82 -7.12
CA THR A 92 -6.08 -13.77 -8.10
C THR A 92 -7.15 -13.60 -9.17
N PHE A 93 -7.84 -14.69 -9.54
CA PHE A 93 -8.93 -14.67 -10.52
C PHE A 93 -10.21 -13.99 -10.02
N ASP A 94 -10.36 -13.82 -8.71
CA ASP A 94 -11.52 -13.13 -8.13
C ASP A 94 -11.40 -11.62 -8.27
N TYR A 95 -10.19 -11.09 -8.43
CA TYR A 95 -9.92 -9.66 -8.39
C TYR A 95 -9.11 -9.13 -9.58
N ILE A 96 -8.53 -9.99 -10.43
CA ILE A 96 -7.91 -9.62 -11.71
C ILE A 96 -8.70 -10.28 -12.85
N LYS A 97 -9.18 -9.46 -13.78
CA LYS A 97 -9.73 -9.91 -15.07
C LYS A 97 -8.66 -9.88 -16.14
N GLY A 98 -8.38 -11.04 -16.73
CA GLY A 98 -7.34 -11.23 -17.75
C GLY A 98 -6.12 -11.97 -17.21
N PHE A 99 -4.93 -11.62 -17.68
CA PHE A 99 -3.67 -12.19 -17.20
C PHE A 99 -3.36 -11.71 -15.78
N THR A 100 -2.92 -12.64 -14.93
CA THR A 100 -2.50 -12.33 -13.55
C THR A 100 -1.12 -11.68 -13.49
N GLN A 101 -0.34 -11.76 -14.57
CA GLN A 101 0.95 -11.11 -14.72
C GLN A 101 1.15 -10.63 -16.16
N ASN A 102 1.78 -9.47 -16.31
CA ASN A 102 2.03 -8.87 -17.61
C ASN A 102 3.47 -8.39 -17.72
N ARG A 103 4.04 -8.50 -18.93
CA ARG A 103 5.38 -7.99 -19.24
C ARG A 103 5.32 -6.48 -19.49
N ILE A 104 6.29 -5.75 -18.97
CA ILE A 104 6.50 -4.34 -19.31
C ILE A 104 7.29 -4.28 -20.61
N THR A 105 6.66 -3.78 -21.67
CA THR A 105 7.23 -3.76 -23.03
C THR A 105 7.64 -2.38 -23.49
N ASN A 106 7.13 -1.31 -22.87
CA ASN A 106 7.53 0.05 -23.17
C ASN A 106 8.80 0.39 -22.37
N TYR A 107 9.90 0.62 -23.10
CA TYR A 107 11.18 1.01 -22.53
C TYR A 107 11.97 1.86 -23.53
N ARG A 108 12.92 2.64 -23.00
CA ARG A 108 13.89 3.39 -23.80
C ARG A 108 15.24 3.42 -23.11
N TYR A 109 16.31 3.38 -23.89
CA TYR A 109 17.65 3.60 -23.37
C TYR A 109 17.86 5.09 -23.08
N SER A 110 18.63 5.37 -22.04
CA SER A 110 19.12 6.72 -21.75
C SER A 110 19.90 7.27 -22.94
N SER A 111 19.64 8.51 -23.32
CA SER A 111 20.44 9.25 -24.30
C SER A 111 21.25 10.33 -23.59
N TYR A 112 22.53 10.46 -23.94
CA TYR A 112 23.43 11.51 -23.44
C TYR A 112 23.59 11.62 -21.91
N ALA A 113 23.14 10.63 -21.13
CA ALA A 113 23.35 10.56 -19.68
C ALA A 113 24.74 10.00 -19.34
N LEU A 114 25.40 10.56 -18.32
CA LEU A 114 26.69 10.07 -17.83
C LEU A 114 26.56 8.65 -17.26
N THR A 115 25.54 8.43 -16.43
CA THR A 115 25.14 7.09 -15.97
C THR A 115 24.15 6.53 -16.97
N ARG A 116 24.49 5.41 -17.61
CA ARG A 116 23.57 4.71 -18.52
C ARG A 116 22.44 4.06 -17.74
N TYR A 117 21.22 4.13 -18.27
CA TYR A 117 20.07 3.44 -17.71
C TYR A 117 19.08 3.02 -18.80
N THR A 118 18.23 2.05 -18.48
CA THR A 118 17.05 1.71 -19.27
C THR A 118 15.83 2.20 -18.51
N HIS A 119 15.08 3.12 -19.09
CA HIS A 119 13.82 3.61 -18.55
C HIS A 119 12.68 2.68 -18.94
N TYR A 120 11.87 2.27 -17.98
CA TYR A 120 10.69 1.43 -18.18
C TYR A 120 9.44 2.19 -17.80
N GLU A 121 8.38 1.96 -18.57
CA GLU A 121 7.08 2.60 -18.36
C GLU A 121 5.94 1.58 -18.52
N ALA A 122 4.91 1.69 -17.69
CA ALA A 122 3.65 0.98 -17.89
C ALA A 122 2.44 1.87 -17.57
N ILE A 123 1.45 1.84 -18.44
CA ILE A 123 0.12 2.44 -18.19
C ILE A 123 -0.78 1.35 -17.62
N LEU A 124 -1.34 1.59 -16.44
CA LEU A 124 -2.10 0.61 -15.69
C LEU A 124 -3.51 1.15 -15.39
N PRO A 125 -4.53 0.28 -15.34
CA PRO A 125 -4.45 -1.11 -15.77
C PRO A 125 -4.38 -1.27 -17.30
N ASP A 126 -3.71 -2.32 -17.77
CA ASP A 126 -3.78 -2.72 -19.18
C ASP A 126 -5.10 -3.46 -19.46
N ALA A 127 -5.60 -3.39 -20.70
CA ALA A 127 -6.83 -4.06 -21.14
C ALA A 127 -6.79 -5.58 -20.89
N ASN A 128 -5.61 -6.19 -20.87
CA ASN A 128 -5.43 -7.61 -20.62
C ASN A 128 -5.22 -7.96 -19.12
N SER A 129 -5.18 -7.00 -18.21
CA SER A 129 -5.07 -7.24 -16.76
C SER A 129 -5.69 -6.10 -15.96
N LEU A 130 -6.96 -6.27 -15.62
CA LEU A 130 -7.80 -5.26 -15.00
C LEU A 130 -8.15 -5.67 -13.55
N PRO A 131 -7.81 -4.86 -12.54
CA PRO A 131 -8.40 -4.99 -11.21
C PRO A 131 -9.93 -4.81 -11.29
N VAL A 132 -10.70 -5.75 -10.74
CA VAL A 132 -12.17 -5.73 -10.75
C VAL A 132 -12.80 -5.64 -9.36
N LYS A 133 -11.99 -5.60 -8.31
CA LYS A 133 -12.43 -5.31 -6.94
C LYS A 133 -11.77 -4.03 -6.43
N SER A 134 -12.51 -3.24 -5.68
CA SER A 134 -11.96 -2.10 -4.95
C SER A 134 -11.14 -2.58 -3.76
N GLY A 135 -10.22 -1.74 -3.29
CA GLY A 135 -9.36 -2.03 -2.15
C GLY A 135 -7.95 -1.48 -2.31
N ASN A 136 -7.10 -1.87 -1.36
CA ASN A 136 -5.67 -1.60 -1.41
C ASN A 136 -5.01 -2.64 -2.32
N TYR A 137 -4.09 -2.21 -3.17
CA TYR A 137 -3.34 -3.11 -4.04
C TYR A 137 -1.85 -2.87 -3.90
N LEU A 138 -1.09 -3.94 -3.75
CA LEU A 138 0.35 -3.90 -3.90
C LEU A 138 0.71 -4.28 -5.33
N LEU A 139 1.22 -3.31 -6.08
CA LEU A 139 1.82 -3.53 -7.38
C LEU A 139 3.22 -4.11 -7.17
N LYS A 140 3.44 -5.34 -7.63
CA LYS A 140 4.74 -6.02 -7.52
C LYS A 140 5.41 -6.06 -8.88
N ILE A 141 6.67 -5.63 -8.93
CA ILE A 141 7.51 -5.70 -10.13
C ILE A 141 8.56 -6.78 -9.91
N PHE A 142 8.76 -7.65 -10.90
CA PHE A 142 9.65 -8.80 -10.80
C PHE A 142 10.29 -9.14 -12.16
N LEU A 143 11.35 -9.96 -12.14
CA LEU A 143 12.09 -10.34 -13.34
C LEU A 143 11.61 -11.67 -13.94
N ASN A 144 11.66 -11.77 -15.25
CA ASN A 144 11.57 -13.02 -16.02
C ASN A 144 10.30 -13.86 -15.77
N GLY A 145 9.21 -13.24 -15.32
CA GLY A 145 7.97 -13.94 -15.01
C GLY A 145 8.00 -14.73 -13.70
N ASP A 146 9.05 -14.57 -12.88
CA ASP A 146 9.21 -15.24 -11.59
C ASP A 146 8.87 -14.29 -10.44
N THR A 147 7.71 -14.52 -9.81
CA THR A 147 7.21 -13.69 -8.70
C THR A 147 8.07 -13.75 -7.44
N SER A 148 8.99 -14.71 -7.33
CA SER A 148 9.99 -14.77 -6.25
C SER A 148 11.16 -13.81 -6.48
N ASN A 149 11.45 -13.46 -7.74
CA ASN A 149 12.52 -12.53 -8.10
C ASN A 149 12.03 -11.08 -8.09
N LEU A 150 11.57 -10.64 -6.91
CA LEU A 150 11.03 -9.30 -6.71
C LEU A 150 12.08 -8.22 -6.92
N VAL A 151 11.65 -7.15 -7.59
CA VAL A 151 12.45 -5.99 -7.94
C VAL A 151 12.06 -4.82 -7.03
N PHE A 152 10.79 -4.46 -7.02
CA PHE A 152 10.23 -3.49 -6.08
C PHE A 152 8.71 -3.64 -5.94
N THR A 153 8.15 -2.95 -4.94
CA THR A 153 6.71 -2.87 -4.68
C THR A 153 6.24 -1.43 -4.55
N LYS A 154 5.03 -1.15 -5.03
CA LYS A 154 4.35 0.15 -4.89
C LYS A 154 2.90 -0.04 -4.43
N GLN A 155 2.44 0.85 -3.58
CA GLN A 155 1.06 0.93 -3.13
C GLN A 155 0.20 1.55 -4.22
N MET A 156 -0.98 0.99 -4.44
CA MET A 156 -1.99 1.45 -5.38
C MET A 156 -3.35 1.36 -4.67
N LEU A 157 -4.24 2.31 -4.94
CA LEU A 157 -5.61 2.27 -4.44
C LEU A 157 -6.55 2.04 -5.62
N VAL A 158 -7.50 1.12 -5.46
CA VAL A 158 -8.56 0.91 -6.44
C VAL A 158 -9.88 1.28 -5.79
N VAL A 159 -10.56 2.28 -6.33
CA VAL A 159 -11.73 2.90 -5.71
C VAL A 159 -13.00 2.54 -6.47
N ASP A 160 -14.04 2.23 -5.73
CA ASP A 160 -15.41 2.19 -6.23
C ASP A 160 -16.19 3.36 -5.60
N ALA A 161 -16.65 4.29 -6.43
CA ALA A 161 -17.13 5.61 -6.01
C ALA A 161 -18.60 5.59 -5.54
N ASN A 162 -18.93 4.71 -4.59
CA ASN A 162 -20.29 4.54 -4.07
C ASN A 162 -20.62 5.45 -2.88
N SER A 163 -19.63 6.15 -2.32
CA SER A 163 -19.79 7.04 -1.16
C SER A 163 -19.28 8.44 -1.47
N VAL A 164 -19.91 9.46 -0.87
CA VAL A 164 -19.45 10.85 -1.00
C VAL A 164 -18.69 11.21 0.28
N VAL A 165 -17.42 11.56 0.11
CA VAL A 165 -16.55 12.02 1.21
C VAL A 165 -16.40 13.53 1.10
N SER A 166 -16.71 14.25 2.17
CA SER A 166 -16.44 15.69 2.30
C SER A 166 -15.56 15.93 3.52
N ALA A 167 -14.58 16.83 3.37
CA ALA A 167 -13.64 17.14 4.44
C ALA A 167 -13.30 18.63 4.43
N GLN A 168 -13.14 19.22 5.61
CA GLN A 168 -12.74 20.60 5.77
C GLN A 168 -11.64 20.73 6.82
N VAL A 169 -10.57 21.45 6.48
CA VAL A 169 -9.55 21.84 7.46
C VAL A 169 -10.03 23.08 8.21
N VAL A 170 -10.09 22.98 9.53
CA VAL A 170 -10.54 24.03 10.44
C VAL A 170 -9.52 24.27 11.56
N GLN A 171 -9.63 25.42 12.21
CA GLN A 171 -8.80 25.72 13.37
C GLN A 171 -9.17 24.78 14.55
N PRO A 172 -8.18 24.23 15.29
CA PRO A 172 -8.45 23.51 16.53
C PRO A 172 -9.23 24.36 17.53
N LEU A 173 -9.99 23.74 18.44
CA LEU A 173 -10.77 24.48 19.47
C LEU A 173 -9.89 25.02 20.61
N ALA A 174 -8.82 24.30 20.94
CA ALA A 174 -7.98 24.64 22.09
C ALA A 174 -6.90 25.68 21.69
N PRO A 175 -6.81 26.86 22.36
CA PRO A 175 -5.91 27.94 21.97
C PRO A 175 -4.44 27.55 21.84
N GLN A 176 -3.97 26.60 22.66
CA GLN A 176 -2.60 26.10 22.62
C GLN A 176 -2.22 25.43 21.29
N TYR A 177 -3.22 25.01 20.49
CA TYR A 177 -3.00 24.31 19.22
C TYR A 177 -3.18 25.20 17.99
N PHE A 178 -3.59 26.46 18.16
CA PHE A 178 -3.92 27.37 17.05
C PHE A 178 -2.78 27.57 16.04
N LYS A 179 -1.51 27.53 16.50
CA LYS A 179 -0.33 27.78 15.66
C LYS A 179 0.39 26.51 15.22
N THR A 180 -0.02 25.34 15.71
CA THR A 180 0.76 24.10 15.61
C THR A 180 -0.01 22.93 15.01
N HIS A 181 -1.34 22.95 15.04
CA HIS A 181 -2.17 21.85 14.56
C HIS A 181 -3.24 22.33 13.59
N GLN A 182 -3.71 21.39 12.77
CA GLN A 182 -4.88 21.52 11.92
C GLN A 182 -5.91 20.49 12.38
N ARG A 183 -7.18 20.87 12.47
CA ARG A 183 -8.28 19.93 12.71
C ARG A 183 -8.95 19.63 11.37
N LEU A 184 -9.28 18.36 11.13
CA LEU A 184 -10.04 17.94 9.96
C LEU A 184 -11.44 17.53 10.40
N ASP A 185 -12.46 18.20 9.87
CA ASP A 185 -13.84 17.79 10.01
C ASP A 185 -14.19 16.95 8.77
N LEU A 186 -14.45 15.65 8.98
CA LEU A 186 -14.68 14.65 7.93
C LEU A 186 -16.12 14.13 8.02
N SER A 187 -16.82 14.14 6.88
CA SER A 187 -18.16 13.60 6.73
C SER A 187 -18.19 12.60 5.58
N VAL A 188 -18.79 11.43 5.82
CA VAL A 188 -18.93 10.38 4.81
C VAL A 188 -20.41 10.07 4.65
N LEU A 189 -20.95 10.35 3.46
CA LEU A 189 -22.30 9.93 3.08
C LEU A 189 -22.23 8.52 2.53
N LEU A 190 -22.81 7.58 3.27
CA LEU A 190 -22.85 6.17 2.92
C LEU A 190 -23.98 5.86 1.92
N PRO A 191 -23.86 4.76 1.15
CA PRO A 191 -24.93 4.26 0.30
C PRO A 191 -26.21 3.98 1.09
N LYS A 192 -27.39 4.18 0.47
CA LYS A 192 -28.70 4.03 1.13
C LYS A 192 -28.99 2.60 1.63
N ASP A 193 -28.33 1.61 1.06
CA ASP A 193 -28.43 0.19 1.37
C ASP A 193 -27.50 -0.25 2.52
N MET A 194 -26.60 0.62 2.99
CA MET A 194 -25.75 0.35 4.15
C MET A 194 -26.43 0.80 5.45
N ASN A 195 -26.57 -0.12 6.42
CA ASN A 195 -27.13 0.19 7.73
C ASN A 195 -26.16 1.05 8.58
N ALA A 196 -26.66 2.10 9.24
CA ALA A 196 -25.89 2.97 10.13
C ALA A 196 -25.24 2.22 11.31
N PHE A 197 -25.90 1.18 11.86
CA PHE A 197 -25.33 0.40 12.97
C PHE A 197 -24.12 -0.45 12.54
N SER A 198 -24.14 -0.98 11.32
CA SER A 198 -22.99 -1.72 10.78
C SER A 198 -21.87 -0.77 10.34
N ALA A 199 -22.20 0.47 9.97
CA ALA A 199 -21.22 1.46 9.54
C ALA A 199 -20.13 1.75 10.59
N ILE A 200 -20.50 1.85 11.88
CA ILE A 200 -19.53 2.09 12.99
C ILE A 200 -18.40 1.05 13.01
N GLN A 201 -18.75 -0.21 12.74
CA GLN A 201 -17.82 -1.34 12.86
C GLN A 201 -17.14 -1.66 11.52
N GLN A 202 -17.77 -1.32 10.40
CA GLN A 202 -17.34 -1.72 9.06
C GLN A 202 -16.63 -0.61 8.30
N VAL A 203 -16.98 0.65 8.53
CA VAL A 203 -16.37 1.79 7.85
C VAL A 203 -15.09 2.16 8.59
N LYS A 204 -13.99 2.13 7.85
CA LYS A 204 -12.69 2.61 8.34
C LYS A 204 -12.24 3.75 7.47
N ALA A 205 -11.74 4.80 8.10
CA ALA A 205 -11.10 5.92 7.40
C ALA A 205 -9.58 5.85 7.59
N VAL A 206 -8.86 6.33 6.56
CA VAL A 206 -7.43 6.63 6.63
C VAL A 206 -7.26 8.05 6.12
N ILE A 207 -6.64 8.91 6.92
CA ILE A 207 -6.37 10.30 6.56
C ILE A 207 -4.87 10.44 6.29
N LEU A 208 -4.53 10.91 5.09
CA LEU A 208 -3.15 11.15 4.67
C LEU A 208 -2.88 12.64 4.66
N GLN A 209 -1.84 13.09 5.37
CA GLN A 209 -1.37 14.46 5.26
C GLN A 209 -0.37 14.54 4.11
N ASN A 210 -0.67 15.33 3.07
CA ASN A 210 0.21 15.52 1.91
C ASN A 210 0.64 14.19 1.27
N ASN A 211 -0.31 13.26 1.11
CA ASN A 211 -0.07 11.93 0.51
C ASN A 211 0.95 11.06 1.26
N ARG A 212 1.29 11.39 2.52
CA ARG A 212 2.25 10.63 3.33
C ARG A 212 1.58 9.51 4.09
N TRP A 213 2.08 8.29 3.89
CA TRP A 213 1.63 7.09 4.60
C TRP A 213 2.24 6.95 5.99
N ASP A 214 3.42 7.53 6.23
CA ASP A 214 4.17 7.36 7.48
C ASP A 214 3.52 8.07 8.68
N ASN A 215 2.75 9.13 8.43
CA ASN A 215 1.99 9.87 9.44
C ASN A 215 0.47 9.75 9.22
N ALA A 216 0.04 8.69 8.54
CA ALA A 216 -1.37 8.45 8.27
C ALA A 216 -2.15 8.26 9.57
N GLN A 217 -3.24 9.00 9.74
CA GLN A 217 -4.17 8.78 10.85
C GLN A 217 -5.12 7.64 10.49
N ARG A 218 -5.14 6.61 11.33
CA ARG A 218 -5.95 5.40 11.21
C ARG A 218 -6.89 5.28 12.42
N ASP A 219 -7.81 4.32 12.35
CA ASP A 219 -8.74 4.01 13.45
C ASP A 219 -9.54 5.23 13.94
N VAL A 220 -9.91 6.10 13.00
CA VAL A 220 -10.76 7.26 13.25
C VAL A 220 -12.16 6.77 13.58
N VAL A 221 -12.62 7.03 14.80
CA VAL A 221 -13.95 6.66 15.26
C VAL A 221 -14.95 7.72 14.80
N ALA A 222 -16.05 7.26 14.19
CA ALA A 222 -17.12 8.14 13.78
C ALA A 222 -17.89 8.70 15.00
N SER A 223 -18.15 10.01 14.97
CA SER A 223 -19.07 10.70 15.87
C SER A 223 -20.33 11.06 15.07
N PHE A 224 -21.48 10.51 15.45
CA PHE A 224 -22.79 10.78 14.82
C PHE A 224 -23.56 11.81 15.64
#